data_AF-A0AAV1G055-F1
#
_entry.id   AF-A0AAV1G055-F1
#
_cell.length_a   1.000
_cell.length_b   1.000
_cell.length_c   1.000
_cell.angle_alpha   90.00
_cell.angle_beta   90.00
_cell.angle_gamma   90.00
#
_symmetry.space_group_name_H-M   'P 1'
#
loop_
_entity.id
_entity.type
_entity.pdbx_description
1 polymer ?
#
loop_
_entity_poly.entity_id
_entity_poly.type
_entity_poly.pdbx_seq_one_letter_code
_entity_poly.pdbx_strand_id
1 'polypeptide(L)'
;MAPPIPLLAVRGSDGTSLLCGPPRCEPHLAFKSVSVVRSADGSIASTFDLPKTSLLDFSPLGSILVTWQPYSKTQDSLQGDPNLQLWDIESGQLIKALYQKKVDSWCPSWSEDEKICVRCVNNELHFYENNDFNSIANKLHMQKVSDFQVSPGGQPSKVAVYVPGSKGAPSFVRLYQYPVLGGPTAALANKSFFKADRVSIAWNRKASAVLVTASTEVDKTGASYYGEQMLHYLAVNGETTLVQLPKNGPIYDVAWSPSSAEFCVVYGFMPAKATVFNLKCDPVFDFGTGPRNAAYYSPQGHILILAGFGNLQGQMEVWDVKKYKQVSKPQAPDATHFSWCPDGEHVVTATCSPRLRVSNGYKIWHYTGSVLHRWDVEAGSELWEVCWQPFLSGIFPERAVKYQAALSELGTTEAPPKQAYRPPALRHLPATPSAKLHEDEPPQNMRPGGEKVLSKSALKNQKKREAKKAAKQEAKPEPLCDPAPISNNRLETSSGDPEADKKIKNLKKVENTRTLTCTHKPQECCAVIG
;
A
#
# COMPACT_ATOMS: atom_id res chain seq x y z
N MET A 1 -18.24 26.37 15.80
CA MET A 1 -17.29 26.80 14.74
C MET A 1 -17.51 25.92 13.52
N ALA A 2 -17.48 26.47 12.31
CA ALA A 2 -17.49 25.63 11.11
C ALA A 2 -16.22 24.74 11.11
N PRO A 3 -16.30 23.49 10.64
CA PRO A 3 -15.10 22.65 10.53
C PRO A 3 -14.08 23.32 9.60
N PRO A 4 -12.77 23.21 9.88
CA PRO A 4 -11.73 23.77 9.03
C PRO A 4 -11.81 23.19 7.62
N ILE A 5 -11.40 23.93 6.60
CA ILE A 5 -11.38 23.44 5.22
C ILE A 5 -10.01 22.76 5.00
N PRO A 6 -9.97 21.47 4.63
CA PRO A 6 -8.69 20.81 4.36
C PRO A 6 -7.95 21.43 3.18
N LEU A 7 -6.65 21.65 3.36
CA LEU A 7 -5.75 22.13 2.31
C LEU A 7 -5.20 20.97 1.49
N LEU A 8 -4.82 21.22 0.23
CA LEU A 8 -4.12 20.27 -0.62
C LEU A 8 -2.73 20.79 -0.95
N ALA A 9 -1.68 20.10 -0.51
CA ALA A 9 -0.30 20.39 -0.89
C ALA A 9 0.06 19.68 -2.19
N VAL A 10 0.72 20.41 -3.09
CA VAL A 10 1.17 19.93 -4.41
C VAL A 10 2.64 20.27 -4.57
N ARG A 11 3.47 19.27 -4.84
CA ARG A 11 4.92 19.45 -5.05
C ARG A 11 5.32 19.00 -6.44
N GLY A 12 5.98 19.89 -7.17
CA GLY A 12 6.49 19.61 -8.51
C GLY A 12 7.82 20.32 -8.78
N SER A 13 8.25 20.29 -10.05
CA SER A 13 9.47 20.95 -10.53
C SER A 13 9.54 22.43 -10.21
N ASP A 14 8.38 23.08 -10.10
CA ASP A 14 8.25 24.53 -9.96
C ASP A 14 8.16 24.96 -8.48
N GLY A 15 8.23 24.00 -7.55
CA GLY A 15 8.18 24.21 -6.10
C GLY A 15 7.01 23.50 -5.42
N THR A 16 6.67 23.95 -4.22
CA THR A 16 5.52 23.47 -3.45
C THR A 16 4.42 24.54 -3.46
N SER A 17 3.20 24.13 -3.78
CA SER A 17 2.00 24.98 -3.78
C SER A 17 0.98 24.44 -2.79
N LEU A 18 0.28 25.32 -2.08
CA LEU A 18 -0.85 24.96 -1.22
C LEU A 18 -2.16 25.42 -1.87
N LEU A 19 -3.13 24.52 -1.93
CA LEU A 19 -4.48 24.79 -2.40
C LEU A 19 -5.39 25.07 -1.19
N CYS A 20 -5.83 26.32 -1.06
CA CYS A 20 -6.82 26.73 -0.05
C CYS A 20 -8.23 26.57 -0.61
N GLY A 21 -8.65 25.31 -0.78
CA GLY A 21 -9.88 24.98 -1.49
C GLY A 21 -9.85 25.36 -2.99
N PRO A 22 -10.85 24.94 -3.77
CA PRO A 22 -10.96 25.35 -5.17
C PRO A 22 -11.43 26.81 -5.27
N PRO A 23 -10.80 27.70 -6.09
CA PRO A 23 -9.58 27.57 -6.88
C PRO A 23 -8.53 28.65 -6.53
N ARG A 24 -7.90 28.59 -5.35
CA ARG A 24 -6.77 29.48 -5.02
C ARG A 24 -5.52 28.68 -4.68
N CYS A 25 -4.55 28.73 -5.60
CA CYS A 25 -3.20 28.20 -5.41
C CYS A 25 -2.28 29.37 -5.02
N GLU A 26 -1.61 29.28 -3.88
CA GLU A 26 -0.49 30.18 -3.59
C GLU A 26 0.82 29.42 -3.83
N PRO A 27 1.67 29.89 -4.77
CA PRO A 27 2.96 29.27 -5.06
C PRO A 27 3.99 29.67 -4.01
N HIS A 28 4.74 28.70 -3.47
CA HIS A 28 5.87 28.98 -2.58
C HIS A 28 7.19 28.63 -3.28
N LEU A 29 8.07 29.63 -3.40
CA LEU A 29 9.39 29.46 -4.02
C LEU A 29 10.29 28.54 -3.19
N ALA A 30 11.11 27.76 -3.90
CA ALA A 30 11.93 26.65 -3.42
C ALA A 30 12.73 26.93 -2.13
N PHE A 31 12.68 26.00 -1.18
CA PHE A 31 13.42 26.06 0.08
C PHE A 31 14.83 25.48 -0.10
N LYS A 32 15.87 26.31 0.00
CA LYS A 32 17.29 25.87 -0.02
C LYS A 32 17.73 25.20 1.30
N SER A 33 16.85 25.16 2.29
CA SER A 33 17.07 24.72 3.67
C SER A 33 15.82 24.00 4.19
N VAL A 34 15.93 23.27 5.30
CA VAL A 34 14.76 22.64 5.92
C VAL A 34 13.96 23.73 6.63
N SER A 35 12.76 24.03 6.16
CA SER A 35 11.88 25.03 6.78
C SER A 35 10.55 24.40 7.19
N VAL A 36 10.12 24.70 8.41
CA VAL A 36 8.81 24.33 8.94
C VAL A 36 7.88 25.51 8.74
N VAL A 37 6.74 25.27 8.08
CA VAL A 37 5.77 26.29 7.72
C VAL A 37 4.42 25.93 8.36
N ARG A 38 3.71 26.93 8.90
CA ARG A 38 2.36 26.74 9.42
C ARG A 38 1.37 26.64 8.28
N SER A 39 0.56 25.59 8.29
CA SER A 39 -0.47 25.33 7.28
C SER A 39 -1.53 26.44 7.22
N ALA A 40 -1.86 27.06 8.35
CA ALA A 40 -2.96 28.01 8.47
C ALA A 40 -2.73 29.35 7.73
N ASP A 41 -1.50 29.85 7.73
CA ASP A 41 -1.14 31.17 7.19
C ASP A 41 0.11 31.17 6.31
N GLY A 42 0.75 30.02 6.11
CA GLY A 42 1.99 29.91 5.34
C GLY A 42 3.20 30.56 6.00
N SER A 43 3.11 30.96 7.27
CA SER A 43 4.23 31.58 7.99
C SER A 43 5.32 30.56 8.34
N ILE A 44 6.58 30.98 8.26
CA ILE A 44 7.72 30.14 8.64
C ILE A 44 7.78 30.07 10.17
N ALA A 45 7.64 28.86 10.72
CA ALA A 45 7.76 28.58 12.15
C ALA A 45 9.23 28.40 12.56
N SER A 46 10.04 27.74 11.73
CA SER A 46 11.46 27.48 12.01
C SER A 46 12.21 27.16 10.72
N THR A 47 13.50 27.50 10.69
CA THR A 47 14.40 27.16 9.58
C THR A 47 15.69 26.55 10.13
N PHE A 48 16.09 25.41 9.56
CA PHE A 48 17.26 24.66 9.94
C PHE A 48 18.26 24.60 8.77
N ASP A 49 19.50 24.97 9.03
CA ASP A 49 20.60 24.87 8.06
C ASP A 49 21.15 23.44 8.01
N LEU A 50 20.40 22.55 7.34
CA LEU A 50 20.71 21.12 7.25
C LEU A 50 20.79 20.65 5.79
N PRO A 51 21.82 21.09 5.04
CA PRO A 51 21.92 20.87 3.59
C PRO A 51 22.13 19.41 3.17
N LYS A 52 22.47 18.52 4.11
CA LYS A 52 22.70 17.09 3.87
C LYS A 52 21.48 16.21 4.21
N THR A 53 20.38 16.82 4.67
CA THR A 53 19.16 16.09 5.01
C THR A 53 18.62 15.39 3.78
N SER A 54 18.38 14.09 3.89
CA SER A 54 17.81 13.28 2.81
C SER A 54 16.43 12.73 3.15
N LEU A 55 16.09 12.64 4.43
CA LEU A 55 14.78 12.21 4.90
C LEU A 55 14.36 13.07 6.08
N LEU A 56 13.06 13.35 6.19
CA LEU A 56 12.47 14.04 7.32
C LEU A 56 11.09 13.48 7.61
N ASP A 57 10.69 13.59 8.87
CA ASP A 57 9.37 13.16 9.35
C ASP A 57 9.01 13.93 10.63
N PHE A 58 7.74 13.92 10.99
CA PHE A 58 7.24 14.56 12.20
C PHE A 58 6.73 13.53 13.20
N SER A 59 6.81 13.86 14.48
CA SER A 59 6.03 13.15 15.49
C SER A 59 4.51 13.39 15.28
N PRO A 60 3.62 12.51 15.76
CA PRO A 60 2.18 12.55 15.44
C PRO A 60 1.43 13.86 15.74
N LEU A 61 1.85 14.64 16.73
CA LEU A 61 1.29 15.95 17.09
C LEU A 61 2.13 17.11 16.52
N GLY A 62 3.19 16.82 15.77
CA GLY A 62 4.04 17.82 15.15
C GLY A 62 4.88 18.63 16.14
N SER A 63 5.19 18.08 17.32
CA SER A 63 6.07 18.74 18.29
C SER A 63 7.57 18.53 17.99
N ILE A 64 7.91 17.38 17.39
CA ILE A 64 9.28 17.00 17.06
C ILE A 64 9.44 16.82 15.56
N LEU A 65 10.48 17.45 15.02
CA LEU A 65 10.98 17.20 13.67
C LEU A 65 12.14 16.21 13.74
N VAL A 66 12.06 15.14 12.96
CA VAL A 66 13.11 14.15 12.79
C VAL A 66 13.80 14.42 11.47
N THR A 67 15.12 14.62 11.48
CA THR A 67 15.90 14.72 10.25
C THR A 67 16.93 13.60 10.18
N TRP A 68 17.14 13.08 8.98
CA TRP A 68 18.14 12.05 8.72
C TRP A 68 18.99 12.38 7.51
N GLN A 69 20.28 12.13 7.65
CA GLN A 69 21.29 12.30 6.62
C GLN A 69 22.05 10.98 6.37
N PRO A 70 22.55 10.76 5.14
CA PRO A 70 23.39 9.62 4.83
C PRO A 70 24.62 9.60 5.74
N TYR A 71 24.82 8.46 6.41
CA TYR A 71 25.94 8.30 7.32
C TYR A 71 27.26 8.36 6.54
N SER A 72 28.06 9.39 6.82
CA SER A 72 29.42 9.54 6.28
C SER A 72 30.43 9.43 7.41
N LYS A 73 31.56 8.77 7.10
CA LYS A 73 32.73 8.74 7.98
C LYS A 73 33.79 9.64 7.36
N THR A 74 34.28 10.62 8.11
CA THR A 74 35.44 11.42 7.71
C THR A 74 36.70 10.86 8.38
N GLN A 75 37.89 11.12 7.82
CA GLN A 75 39.16 10.66 8.42
C GLN A 75 39.39 11.25 9.82
N ASP A 76 38.80 12.43 10.11
CA ASP A 76 38.89 13.11 11.42
C ASP A 76 37.87 12.59 12.46
N SER A 77 36.83 11.86 12.04
CA SER A 77 35.80 11.29 12.92
C SER A 77 35.67 9.78 12.71
N LEU A 78 36.47 8.99 13.43
CA LEU A 78 36.46 7.51 13.33
C LEU A 78 35.07 6.89 13.62
N GLN A 79 34.21 7.59 14.37
CA GLN A 79 32.84 7.20 14.68
C GLN A 79 31.78 7.76 13.72
N GLY A 80 32.14 8.69 12.81
CA GLY A 80 31.23 9.45 11.96
C GLY A 80 30.38 10.48 12.73
N ASP A 81 29.72 11.36 12.00
CA ASP A 81 28.78 12.33 12.59
C ASP A 81 27.44 11.67 12.92
N PRO A 82 26.76 12.07 14.01
CA PRO A 82 25.38 11.69 14.24
C PRO A 82 24.51 12.04 13.04
N ASN A 83 23.77 11.07 12.55
CA ASN A 83 23.07 11.17 11.27
C ASN A 83 21.55 11.15 11.40
N LEU A 84 21.03 10.92 12.60
CA LEU A 84 19.63 11.09 12.97
C LEU A 84 19.56 12.20 14.02
N GLN A 85 18.78 13.25 13.77
CA GLN A 85 18.65 14.40 14.66
C GLN A 85 17.17 14.63 14.99
N LEU A 86 16.90 14.94 16.26
CA LEU A 86 15.57 15.23 16.80
C LEU A 86 15.54 16.69 17.22
N TRP A 87 14.61 17.45 16.66
CA TRP A 87 14.49 18.89 16.85
C TRP A 87 13.14 19.19 17.48
N ASP A 88 13.15 20.03 18.51
CA ASP A 88 11.93 20.60 19.06
C ASP A 88 11.47 21.75 18.16
N ILE A 89 10.21 21.69 17.70
CA ILE A 89 9.70 22.65 16.71
C ILE A 89 9.33 23.99 17.34
N GLU A 90 8.93 24.00 18.61
CA GLU A 90 8.57 25.23 19.31
C GLU A 90 9.79 26.09 19.61
N SER A 91 10.86 25.48 20.14
CA SER A 91 12.11 26.17 20.49
C SER A 91 13.13 26.22 19.35
N GLY A 92 12.99 25.37 18.33
CA GLY A 92 13.97 25.19 17.25
C GLY A 92 15.28 24.52 17.72
N GLN A 93 15.32 23.99 18.94
CA GLN A 93 16.55 23.43 19.52
C GLN A 93 16.71 21.95 19.21
N LEU A 94 17.97 21.51 19.10
CA LEU A 94 18.33 20.10 18.97
C LEU A 94 18.09 19.39 20.31
N ILE A 95 17.13 18.48 20.35
CA ILE A 95 16.85 17.63 21.52
C ILE A 95 17.94 16.56 21.65
N LYS A 96 18.20 15.85 20.55
CA LYS A 96 19.18 14.75 20.56
C LYS A 96 19.73 14.47 19.18
N ALA A 97 21.01 14.14 19.13
CA ALA A 97 21.67 13.57 17.96
C ALA A 97 22.01 12.10 18.22
N LEU A 98 21.62 11.23 17.30
CA LEU A 98 21.71 9.78 17.41
C LEU A 98 22.35 9.18 16.15
N TYR A 99 22.84 7.96 16.28
CA TYR A 99 23.40 7.18 15.18
C TYR A 99 22.38 6.15 14.67
N GLN A 100 22.14 6.16 13.36
CA GLN A 100 21.20 5.28 12.69
C GLN A 100 21.78 4.83 11.33
N LYS A 101 22.45 3.67 11.32
CA LYS A 101 23.15 3.16 10.13
C LYS A 101 22.21 2.54 9.09
N LYS A 102 21.13 1.90 9.54
CA LYS A 102 20.13 1.31 8.64
C LYS A 102 19.14 2.40 8.23
N VAL A 103 18.97 2.57 6.92
CA VAL A 103 17.93 3.43 6.34
C VAL A 103 16.56 2.80 6.57
N ASP A 104 16.49 1.47 6.51
CA ASP A 104 15.31 0.72 6.94
C ASP A 104 15.12 0.95 8.44
N SER A 105 13.95 1.48 8.83
CA SER A 105 13.62 1.93 10.19
C SER A 105 14.48 3.09 10.70
N TRP A 106 14.76 4.08 9.84
CA TRP A 106 15.53 5.27 10.19
C TRP A 106 14.82 6.17 11.21
N CYS A 107 13.50 6.33 11.09
CA CYS A 107 12.68 7.19 11.94
C CYS A 107 12.24 6.42 13.20
N PRO A 108 12.35 7.00 14.41
CA PRO A 108 11.67 6.48 15.59
C PRO A 108 10.14 6.46 15.40
N SER A 109 9.43 5.68 16.20
CA SER A 109 7.97 5.60 16.15
C SER A 109 7.38 6.08 17.46
N TRP A 110 6.37 6.94 17.39
CA TRP A 110 5.68 7.50 18.56
C TRP A 110 4.30 6.90 18.75
N SER A 111 3.81 6.91 19.99
CA SER A 111 2.38 6.82 20.26
C SER A 111 1.66 8.09 19.77
N GLU A 112 0.35 8.00 19.50
CA GLU A 112 -0.43 9.15 19.01
C GLU A 112 -0.44 10.35 19.99
N ASP A 113 -0.24 10.09 21.28
CA ASP A 113 -0.14 11.11 22.32
C ASP A 113 1.31 11.62 22.56
N GLU A 114 2.27 11.16 21.75
CA GLU A 114 3.71 11.45 21.85
C GLU A 114 4.38 11.14 23.19
N LYS A 115 3.67 10.50 24.13
CA LYS A 115 4.22 10.18 25.44
C LYS A 115 5.25 9.06 25.39
N ILE A 116 5.13 8.14 24.44
CA ILE A 116 6.06 7.04 24.26
C ILE A 116 6.70 7.14 22.88
N CYS A 117 8.03 7.18 22.85
CA CYS A 117 8.81 7.02 21.62
C CYS A 117 9.55 5.69 21.66
N VAL A 118 9.52 4.94 20.56
CA VAL A 118 10.17 3.64 20.42
C VAL A 118 11.18 3.71 19.29
N ARG A 119 12.43 3.35 19.61
CA ARG A 119 13.51 3.27 18.63
C ARG A 119 14.09 1.88 18.60
N CYS A 120 14.31 1.34 17.41
CA CYS A 120 15.02 0.08 17.22
C CYS A 120 16.52 0.30 17.14
N VAL A 121 17.27 -0.34 18.04
CA VAL A 121 18.73 -0.30 18.09
C VAL A 121 19.25 -1.73 18.08
N ASN A 122 19.64 -2.20 16.90
CA ASN A 122 20.09 -3.58 16.65
C ASN A 122 19.05 -4.64 17.05
N ASN A 123 19.14 -5.18 18.26
CA ASN A 123 18.31 -6.27 18.80
C ASN A 123 17.48 -5.81 20.00
N GLU A 124 17.32 -4.50 20.18
CA GLU A 124 16.58 -3.93 21.30
C GLU A 124 15.64 -2.84 20.80
N LEU A 125 14.43 -2.84 21.33
CA LEU A 125 13.55 -1.68 21.25
C LEU A 125 13.73 -0.86 22.53
N HIS A 126 14.19 0.37 22.36
CA HIS A 126 14.35 1.34 23.44
C HIS A 126 13.10 2.21 23.51
N PHE A 127 12.50 2.27 24.68
CA PHE A 127 11.32 3.08 24.97
C PHE A 127 11.75 4.32 25.74
N TYR A 128 11.38 5.48 25.24
CA TYR A 128 11.58 6.79 25.84
C TYR A 128 10.23 7.36 26.24
N GLU A 129 10.18 7.99 27.41
CA GLU A 129 8.96 8.61 27.95
C GLU A 129 9.04 10.13 27.83
N ASN A 130 7.93 10.77 27.48
CA ASN A 130 7.77 12.23 27.43
C ASN A 130 8.86 12.93 26.61
N ASN A 131 9.30 12.30 25.52
CA ASN A 131 10.36 12.79 24.65
C ASN A 131 11.71 13.08 25.38
N ASP A 132 11.98 12.47 26.54
CA ASP A 132 13.33 12.46 27.12
C ASP A 132 14.19 11.38 26.46
N PHE A 133 15.08 11.80 25.56
CA PHE A 133 16.01 10.91 24.87
C PHE A 133 17.35 10.72 25.60
N ASN A 134 17.48 11.20 26.85
CA ASN A 134 18.68 11.00 27.66
C ASN A 134 18.63 9.72 28.48
N SER A 135 17.44 9.31 28.92
CA SER A 135 17.23 8.11 29.73
C SER A 135 16.33 7.11 29.00
N ILE A 136 16.69 5.82 29.05
CA ILE A 136 15.86 4.78 28.46
C ILE A 136 14.94 4.25 29.56
N ALA A 137 13.64 4.55 29.45
CA ALA A 137 12.66 4.19 30.47
C ALA A 137 12.42 2.68 30.54
N ASN A 138 12.37 2.00 29.39
CA ASN A 138 12.24 0.55 29.34
C ASN A 138 12.88 -0.03 28.07
N LYS A 139 13.16 -1.34 28.08
CA LYS A 139 13.80 -2.04 26.95
C LYS A 139 13.11 -3.36 26.70
N LEU A 140 12.81 -3.63 25.44
CA LEU A 140 12.45 -4.97 24.98
C LEU A 140 13.64 -5.57 24.23
N HIS A 141 14.30 -6.55 24.83
CA HIS A 141 15.38 -7.29 24.20
C HIS A 141 14.81 -8.43 23.36
N MET A 142 15.10 -8.45 22.06
CA MET A 142 14.66 -9.49 21.14
C MET A 142 15.70 -9.67 20.03
N GLN A 143 16.21 -10.89 19.88
CA GLN A 143 17.22 -11.14 18.86
C GLN A 143 16.64 -11.02 17.44
N LYS A 144 17.36 -10.31 16.56
CA LYS A 144 17.07 -10.19 15.14
C LYS A 144 15.72 -9.52 14.83
N VAL A 145 15.34 -8.48 15.57
CA VAL A 145 14.18 -7.66 15.19
C VAL A 145 14.40 -7.14 13.77
N SER A 146 13.48 -7.48 12.87
CA SER A 146 13.51 -7.01 11.49
C SER A 146 12.60 -5.81 11.30
N ASP A 147 11.45 -5.79 11.97
CA ASP A 147 10.48 -4.71 11.86
C ASP A 147 9.64 -4.62 13.13
N PHE A 148 9.07 -3.45 13.39
CA PHE A 148 8.17 -3.20 14.52
C PHE A 148 7.18 -2.08 14.20
N GLN A 149 6.02 -2.11 14.85
CA GLN A 149 5.03 -1.04 14.72
C GLN A 149 4.38 -0.76 16.07
N VAL A 150 4.40 0.51 16.49
CA VAL A 150 3.68 0.99 17.67
C VAL A 150 2.19 1.09 17.32
N SER A 151 1.33 0.72 18.27
CA SER A 151 -0.10 0.77 18.08
C SER A 151 -0.62 2.22 18.05
N PRO A 152 -1.63 2.53 17.22
CA PRO A 152 -2.33 3.81 17.27
C PRO A 152 -3.13 3.96 18.59
N GLY A 153 -3.62 5.16 18.84
CA GLY A 153 -4.38 5.51 20.04
C GLY A 153 -3.55 5.83 21.29
N GLY A 154 -4.27 6.10 22.38
CA GLY A 154 -3.69 6.43 23.69
C GLY A 154 -3.30 5.20 24.52
N GLN A 155 -2.81 5.47 25.73
CA GLN A 155 -2.34 4.42 26.65
C GLN A 155 -3.45 3.41 27.05
N PRO A 156 -3.12 2.13 27.26
CA PRO A 156 -1.77 1.56 27.21
C PRO A 156 -1.29 1.29 25.78
N SER A 157 -0.11 1.83 25.47
CA SER A 157 0.55 1.67 24.17
C SER A 157 1.00 0.23 23.97
N LYS A 158 0.82 -0.28 22.76
CA LYS A 158 1.20 -1.64 22.38
C LYS A 158 2.23 -1.59 21.27
N VAL A 159 3.01 -2.65 21.13
CA VAL A 159 3.98 -2.78 20.05
C VAL A 159 3.89 -4.15 19.43
N ALA A 160 3.85 -4.19 18.10
CA ALA A 160 3.99 -5.40 17.31
C ALA A 160 5.45 -5.52 16.89
N VAL A 161 6.06 -6.68 17.10
CA VAL A 161 7.46 -6.93 16.77
C VAL A 161 7.55 -8.15 15.87
N TYR A 162 8.22 -7.99 14.72
CA TYR A 162 8.50 -9.05 13.78
C TYR A 162 9.95 -9.52 13.89
N VAL A 163 10.10 -10.84 14.02
CA VAL A 163 11.39 -11.52 14.00
C VAL A 163 11.36 -12.60 12.90
N PRO A 164 12.24 -12.52 11.90
CA PRO A 164 12.36 -13.52 10.86
C PRO A 164 12.99 -14.79 11.42
N GLY A 165 12.45 -15.94 10.98
CA GLY A 165 12.98 -17.25 11.32
C GLY A 165 14.34 -17.50 10.67
N SER A 166 15.26 -18.16 11.38
CA SER A 166 16.54 -18.60 10.83
C SER A 166 16.50 -20.06 10.41
N LYS A 167 17.05 -20.40 9.23
CA LYS A 167 17.32 -21.78 8.71
C LYS A 167 16.54 -22.91 9.43
N GLY A 168 15.25 -23.04 9.12
CA GLY A 168 14.38 -24.09 9.64
C GLY A 168 13.50 -23.69 10.83
N ALA A 169 13.84 -22.61 11.54
CA ALA A 169 12.99 -22.01 12.56
C ALA A 169 11.87 -21.15 11.93
N PRO A 170 10.68 -21.09 12.56
CA PRO A 170 9.60 -20.23 12.09
C PRO A 170 9.91 -18.75 12.33
N SER A 171 9.34 -17.89 11.48
CA SER A 171 9.21 -16.46 11.77
C SER A 171 8.06 -16.25 12.76
N PHE A 172 8.09 -15.14 13.50
CA PHE A 172 6.99 -14.80 14.40
C PHE A 172 6.71 -13.31 14.48
N VAL A 173 5.45 -12.98 14.73
CA VAL A 173 5.02 -11.66 15.18
C VAL A 173 4.46 -11.79 16.59
N ARG A 174 4.93 -10.90 17.48
CA ARG A 174 4.49 -10.82 18.87
C ARG A 174 3.94 -9.45 19.19
N LEU A 175 2.88 -9.42 19.98
CA LEU A 175 2.28 -8.20 20.51
C LEU A 175 2.69 -8.04 21.98
N TYR A 176 3.14 -6.86 22.35
CA TYR A 176 3.48 -6.50 23.73
C TYR A 176 2.71 -5.26 24.16
N GLN A 177 2.48 -5.12 25.46
CA GLN A 177 1.91 -3.92 26.06
C GLN A 177 2.98 -3.22 26.89
N TYR A 178 3.20 -1.94 26.65
CA TYR A 178 4.06 -1.12 27.49
C TYR A 178 3.37 -0.82 28.84
N PRO A 179 4.07 -0.88 30.00
CA PRO A 179 5.49 -1.18 30.21
C PRO A 179 5.79 -2.68 30.47
N VAL A 180 4.81 -3.56 30.33
CA VAL A 180 4.93 -5.00 30.61
C VAL A 180 5.66 -5.72 29.45
N LEU A 181 7.00 -5.61 29.45
CA LEU A 181 7.88 -6.08 28.38
C LEU A 181 8.76 -7.29 28.79
N GLY A 182 8.35 -8.06 29.80
CA GLY A 182 9.11 -9.13 30.45
C GLY A 182 9.41 -10.39 29.60
N GLY A 183 9.83 -10.23 28.35
CA GLY A 183 10.22 -11.33 27.46
C GLY A 183 9.03 -12.05 26.81
N PRO A 184 9.24 -13.24 26.19
CA PRO A 184 8.22 -13.93 25.41
C PRO A 184 6.92 -14.25 26.15
N THR A 185 6.98 -14.45 27.47
CA THR A 185 5.82 -14.76 28.32
C THR A 185 4.91 -13.57 28.57
N ALA A 186 5.43 -12.35 28.40
CA ALA A 186 4.65 -11.11 28.50
C ALA A 186 3.94 -10.74 27.19
N ALA A 187 4.09 -11.54 26.12
CA ALA A 187 3.43 -11.27 24.86
C ALA A 187 1.91 -11.48 24.98
N LEU A 188 1.13 -10.44 24.65
CA LEU A 188 -0.33 -10.50 24.58
C LEU A 188 -0.80 -11.53 23.55
N ALA A 189 -0.09 -11.59 22.42
CA ALA A 189 -0.34 -12.56 21.35
C ALA A 189 0.97 -12.93 20.68
N ASN A 190 1.07 -14.17 20.20
CA ASN A 190 2.23 -14.69 19.50
C ASN A 190 1.76 -15.55 18.33
N LYS A 191 2.07 -15.14 17.11
CA LYS A 191 1.81 -15.92 15.89
C LYS A 191 3.11 -16.30 15.23
N SER A 192 3.34 -17.61 15.11
CA SER A 192 4.44 -18.17 14.33
C SER A 192 3.95 -18.63 12.96
N PHE A 193 4.78 -18.41 11.93
CA PHE A 193 4.52 -18.86 10.56
C PHE A 193 5.84 -19.17 9.85
N PHE A 194 5.77 -20.02 8.83
CA PHE A 194 6.92 -20.37 7.98
C PHE A 194 6.82 -19.63 6.65
N LYS A 195 7.95 -19.54 5.95
CA LYS A 195 8.07 -18.88 4.65
C LYS A 195 7.61 -17.40 4.74
N ALA A 196 8.46 -16.55 5.27
CA ALA A 196 8.24 -15.11 5.27
C ALA A 196 9.56 -14.38 5.10
N ASP A 197 9.74 -13.80 3.92
CA ASP A 197 10.90 -12.99 3.60
C ASP A 197 10.63 -11.53 4.00
N ARG A 198 9.40 -11.06 3.78
CA ARG A 198 8.93 -9.74 4.20
C ARG A 198 7.58 -9.85 4.91
N VAL A 199 7.37 -8.95 5.86
CA VAL A 199 6.12 -8.85 6.61
C VAL A 199 5.67 -7.39 6.60
N SER A 200 4.39 -7.17 6.35
CA SER A 200 3.71 -5.90 6.58
C SER A 200 2.81 -6.04 7.79
N ILE A 201 2.91 -5.09 8.72
CA ILE A 201 2.12 -5.04 9.96
C ILE A 201 1.15 -3.86 9.82
N ALA A 202 -0.13 -4.11 10.08
CA ALA A 202 -1.16 -3.09 10.04
C ALA A 202 -2.07 -3.19 11.28
N TRP A 203 -1.92 -2.25 12.21
CA TRP A 203 -2.84 -2.08 13.33
C TRP A 203 -4.20 -1.53 12.89
N ASN A 204 -5.27 -1.97 13.55
CA ASN A 204 -6.53 -1.25 13.49
C ASN A 204 -6.47 0.03 14.35
N ARG A 205 -7.34 1.00 14.07
CA ARG A 205 -7.37 2.31 14.74
C ARG A 205 -7.59 2.23 16.26
N LYS A 206 -8.33 1.22 16.74
CA LYS A 206 -8.56 0.98 18.19
C LYS A 206 -7.40 0.24 18.88
N ALA A 207 -6.34 -0.12 18.17
CA ALA A 207 -5.24 -0.93 18.71
C ALA A 207 -5.69 -2.23 19.40
N SER A 208 -6.76 -2.85 18.90
CA SER A 208 -7.30 -4.12 19.41
C SER A 208 -6.88 -5.32 18.58
N ALA A 209 -6.47 -5.11 17.32
CA ALA A 209 -6.03 -6.17 16.43
C ALA A 209 -5.03 -5.67 15.38
N VAL A 210 -4.28 -6.62 14.84
CA VAL A 210 -3.23 -6.43 13.84
C VAL A 210 -3.43 -7.43 12.71
N LEU A 211 -3.34 -6.93 11.48
CA LEU A 211 -3.18 -7.75 10.28
C LEU A 211 -1.71 -7.83 9.92
N VAL A 212 -1.26 -9.05 9.63
CA VAL A 212 0.12 -9.35 9.29
C VAL A 212 0.12 -10.05 7.94
N THR A 213 0.59 -9.34 6.91
CA THR A 213 0.75 -9.89 5.57
C THR A 213 2.17 -10.41 5.44
N ALA A 214 2.33 -11.74 5.45
CA ALA A 214 3.60 -12.41 5.22
C ALA A 214 3.75 -12.71 3.73
N SER A 215 4.91 -12.38 3.15
CA SER A 215 5.21 -12.63 1.73
C SER A 215 6.55 -13.33 1.56
N THR A 216 6.62 -14.16 0.52
CA THR A 216 7.83 -14.86 0.07
C THR A 216 8.18 -14.42 -1.33
N GLU A 217 9.47 -14.26 -1.64
CA GLU A 217 9.90 -13.79 -2.97
C GLU A 217 9.91 -14.91 -4.01
N VAL A 218 10.22 -16.14 -3.59
CA VAL A 218 10.25 -17.31 -4.48
C VAL A 218 9.54 -18.46 -3.80
N ASP A 219 8.48 -18.96 -4.43
CA ASP A 219 7.84 -20.18 -3.96
C ASP A 219 8.77 -21.36 -4.21
N LYS A 220 9.19 -22.04 -3.13
CA LYS A 220 10.07 -23.21 -3.19
C LYS A 220 9.47 -24.39 -3.97
N THR A 221 8.15 -24.38 -4.21
CA THR A 221 7.49 -25.39 -5.06
C THR A 221 7.65 -25.09 -6.56
N GLY A 222 8.08 -23.88 -6.93
CA GLY A 222 8.18 -23.44 -8.32
C GLY A 222 6.83 -23.12 -8.99
N ALA A 223 5.70 -23.21 -8.26
CA ALA A 223 4.37 -22.98 -8.81
C ALA A 223 4.05 -21.51 -9.08
N SER A 224 4.73 -20.58 -8.40
CA SER A 224 4.53 -19.14 -8.54
C SER A 224 5.86 -18.40 -8.64
N TYR A 225 6.05 -17.66 -9.75
CA TYR A 225 7.19 -16.76 -9.94
C TYR A 225 7.12 -15.52 -9.02
N TYR A 226 5.92 -15.18 -8.53
CA TYR A 226 5.66 -14.04 -7.65
C TYR A 226 5.62 -14.44 -6.17
N GLY A 227 6.01 -15.67 -5.86
CA GLY A 227 5.98 -16.22 -4.52
C GLY A 227 4.58 -16.47 -3.97
N GLU A 228 4.50 -16.57 -2.65
CA GLU A 228 3.30 -16.88 -1.85
C GLU A 228 3.08 -15.79 -0.80
N GLN A 229 1.83 -15.37 -0.61
CA GLN A 229 1.42 -14.40 0.41
C GLN A 229 0.34 -15.01 1.32
N MET A 230 0.46 -14.74 2.62
CA MET A 230 -0.51 -15.17 3.63
C MET A 230 -0.92 -13.98 4.50
N LEU A 231 -2.20 -13.92 4.86
CA LEU A 231 -2.73 -12.90 5.76
C LEU A 231 -3.07 -13.51 7.12
N HIS A 232 -2.41 -13.04 8.17
CA HIS A 232 -2.66 -13.46 9.54
C HIS A 232 -3.36 -12.35 10.31
N TYR A 233 -4.30 -12.73 11.16
CA TYR A 233 -4.98 -11.87 12.12
C TYR A 233 -4.46 -12.19 13.52
N LEU A 234 -4.10 -11.15 14.28
CA LEU A 234 -3.67 -11.24 15.68
C LEU A 234 -4.47 -10.21 16.50
N ALA A 235 -5.18 -10.66 17.51
CA ALA A 235 -5.87 -9.79 18.46
C ALA A 235 -5.10 -9.66 19.78
N VAL A 236 -5.29 -8.54 20.49
CA VAL A 236 -4.64 -8.28 21.78
C VAL A 236 -5.09 -9.21 22.91
N ASN A 237 -6.18 -9.95 22.72
CA ASN A 237 -6.67 -10.97 23.64
C ASN A 237 -5.96 -12.34 23.47
N GLY A 238 -4.99 -12.43 22.54
CA GLY A 238 -4.25 -13.66 22.25
C GLY A 238 -4.81 -14.50 21.11
N GLU A 239 -5.98 -14.14 20.55
CA GLU A 239 -6.56 -14.84 19.41
C GLU A 239 -5.71 -14.62 18.15
N THR A 240 -5.36 -15.71 17.45
CA THR A 240 -4.60 -15.63 16.20
C THR A 240 -5.13 -16.59 15.14
N THR A 241 -5.40 -16.08 13.94
CA THR A 241 -6.07 -16.84 12.88
C THR A 241 -5.40 -16.58 11.53
N LEU A 242 -5.41 -17.56 10.62
CA LEU A 242 -5.05 -17.36 9.22
C LEU A 242 -6.32 -17.01 8.44
N VAL A 243 -6.36 -15.85 7.81
CA VAL A 243 -7.51 -15.40 7.02
C VAL A 243 -7.62 -16.28 5.77
N GLN A 244 -8.76 -16.94 5.61
CA GLN A 244 -9.00 -17.84 4.47
C GLN A 244 -9.47 -17.04 3.27
N LEU A 245 -8.65 -17.01 2.23
CA LEU A 245 -8.95 -16.31 0.98
C LEU A 245 -9.44 -17.33 -0.07
N PRO A 246 -10.74 -17.33 -0.45
CA PRO A 246 -11.34 -18.36 -1.31
C PRO A 246 -10.84 -18.38 -2.77
N LYS A 247 -10.04 -17.39 -3.19
CA LYS A 247 -9.52 -17.26 -4.54
C LYS A 247 -8.00 -17.27 -4.51
N ASN A 248 -7.39 -18.18 -5.27
CA ASN A 248 -5.95 -18.28 -5.39
C ASN A 248 -5.37 -17.05 -6.11
N GLY A 249 -4.21 -16.60 -5.64
CA GLY A 249 -3.43 -15.50 -6.20
C GLY A 249 -2.87 -14.58 -5.11
N PRO A 250 -2.22 -13.47 -5.50
CA PRO A 250 -1.61 -12.55 -4.55
C PRO A 250 -2.66 -11.75 -3.77
N ILE A 251 -2.23 -11.17 -2.67
CA ILE A 251 -2.94 -10.14 -1.92
C ILE A 251 -2.42 -8.80 -2.41
N TYR A 252 -3.26 -8.06 -3.11
CA TYR A 252 -2.90 -6.75 -3.63
C TYR A 252 -2.95 -5.67 -2.56
N ASP A 253 -3.98 -5.72 -1.71
CA ASP A 253 -4.18 -4.71 -0.67
C ASP A 253 -5.02 -5.23 0.50
N VAL A 254 -4.80 -4.67 1.68
CA VAL A 254 -5.50 -4.96 2.94
C VAL A 254 -5.77 -3.63 3.64
N ALA A 255 -7.03 -3.31 3.85
CA ALA A 255 -7.45 -2.04 4.45
C ALA A 255 -8.34 -2.27 5.67
N TRP A 256 -7.96 -1.71 6.82
CA TRP A 256 -8.82 -1.68 8.00
C TRP A 256 -9.97 -0.68 7.82
N SER A 257 -11.17 -1.07 8.22
CA SER A 257 -12.25 -0.10 8.41
C SER A 257 -11.88 0.86 9.55
N PRO A 258 -12.13 2.16 9.42
CA PRO A 258 -11.93 3.14 10.50
C PRO A 258 -12.69 2.81 11.79
N SER A 259 -13.78 2.06 11.70
CA SER A 259 -14.55 1.54 12.85
C SER A 259 -13.79 0.51 13.68
N SER A 260 -12.73 -0.08 13.11
CA SER A 260 -11.93 -1.19 13.66
C SER A 260 -12.71 -2.49 13.88
N ALA A 261 -13.89 -2.65 13.28
CA ALA A 261 -14.73 -3.85 13.38
C ALA A 261 -14.56 -4.82 12.20
N GLU A 262 -14.07 -4.32 11.07
CA GLU A 262 -13.99 -5.04 9.80
C GLU A 262 -12.75 -4.61 9.02
N PHE A 263 -12.35 -5.40 8.03
CA PHE A 263 -11.29 -5.07 7.09
C PHE A 263 -11.62 -5.60 5.69
N CYS A 264 -11.17 -4.89 4.67
CA CYS A 264 -11.31 -5.29 3.27
C CYS A 264 -10.00 -5.87 2.75
N VAL A 265 -10.10 -6.98 2.01
CA VAL A 265 -8.94 -7.61 1.36
C VAL A 265 -9.20 -7.66 -0.14
N VAL A 266 -8.24 -7.23 -0.95
CA VAL A 266 -8.23 -7.35 -2.42
C VAL A 266 -7.22 -8.42 -2.81
N TYR A 267 -7.67 -9.51 -3.40
CA TYR A 267 -6.84 -10.71 -3.59
C TYR A 267 -7.26 -11.58 -4.78
N GLY A 268 -6.37 -12.51 -5.13
CA GLY A 268 -6.58 -13.52 -6.17
C GLY A 268 -6.18 -13.02 -7.55
N PHE A 269 -5.88 -13.93 -8.48
CA PHE A 269 -5.44 -13.54 -9.82
C PHE A 269 -6.46 -12.64 -10.53
N MET A 270 -5.96 -11.59 -11.19
CA MET A 270 -6.77 -10.61 -11.91
C MET A 270 -7.73 -11.31 -12.90
N PRO A 271 -9.03 -10.90 -12.96
CA PRO A 271 -9.70 -9.87 -12.15
C PRO A 271 -9.79 -10.23 -10.65
N ALA A 272 -9.29 -9.39 -9.75
CA ALA A 272 -9.18 -9.69 -8.33
C ALA A 272 -10.55 -9.71 -7.63
N LYS A 273 -10.67 -10.58 -6.62
CA LYS A 273 -11.80 -10.57 -5.69
C LYS A 273 -11.56 -9.53 -4.60
N ALA A 274 -12.62 -8.87 -4.14
CA ALA A 274 -12.57 -8.02 -2.95
C ALA A 274 -13.66 -8.46 -1.98
N THR A 275 -13.29 -8.62 -0.71
CA THR A 275 -14.20 -9.12 0.32
C THR A 275 -13.93 -8.40 1.64
N VAL A 276 -15.01 -7.99 2.31
CA VAL A 276 -14.96 -7.48 3.69
C VAL A 276 -15.04 -8.66 4.64
N PHE A 277 -14.17 -8.68 5.64
CA PHE A 277 -14.14 -9.66 6.72
C PHE A 277 -14.38 -9.00 8.07
N ASN A 278 -15.01 -9.73 8.98
CA ASN A 278 -15.15 -9.31 10.38
C ASN A 278 -13.89 -9.70 11.20
N LEU A 279 -13.88 -9.37 12.49
CA LEU A 279 -12.78 -9.73 13.40
C LEU A 279 -12.57 -11.24 13.62
N LYS A 280 -13.57 -12.07 13.31
CA LYS A 280 -13.45 -13.54 13.33
C LYS A 280 -12.86 -14.09 12.02
N CYS A 281 -12.52 -13.21 11.07
CA CYS A 281 -12.07 -13.53 9.73
C CYS A 281 -13.13 -14.26 8.88
N ASP A 282 -14.42 -14.07 9.19
CA ASP A 282 -15.52 -14.54 8.35
C ASP A 282 -15.87 -13.48 7.30
N PRO A 283 -16.18 -13.88 6.04
CA PRO A 283 -16.58 -12.94 5.00
C PRO A 283 -17.95 -12.33 5.32
N VAL A 284 -18.04 -11.01 5.34
CA VAL A 284 -19.26 -10.21 5.57
C VAL A 284 -19.93 -9.86 4.24
N PHE A 285 -19.14 -9.39 3.27
CA PHE A 285 -19.65 -9.02 1.96
C PHE A 285 -18.61 -9.26 0.87
N ASP A 286 -19.02 -9.90 -0.22
CA ASP A 286 -18.18 -10.16 -1.40
C ASP A 286 -18.57 -9.23 -2.57
N PHE A 287 -17.65 -8.37 -2.98
CA PHE A 287 -17.82 -7.45 -4.10
C PHE A 287 -17.65 -8.13 -5.47
N GLY A 288 -17.48 -9.44 -5.52
CA GLY A 288 -17.28 -10.21 -6.75
C GLY A 288 -15.86 -10.10 -7.27
N THR A 289 -15.65 -10.18 -8.59
CA THR A 289 -14.34 -9.99 -9.22
C THR A 289 -14.32 -8.76 -10.12
N GLY A 290 -13.20 -8.04 -10.14
CA GLY A 290 -13.03 -6.85 -10.99
C GLY A 290 -11.56 -6.46 -11.17
N PRO A 291 -11.25 -5.50 -12.07
CA PRO A 291 -9.90 -5.01 -12.29
C PRO A 291 -9.49 -4.04 -11.17
N ARG A 292 -9.26 -4.57 -9.97
CA ARG A 292 -8.94 -3.80 -8.74
C ARG A 292 -7.71 -4.33 -8.05
N ASN A 293 -6.89 -3.42 -7.53
CA ASN A 293 -5.68 -3.74 -6.77
C ASN A 293 -5.56 -2.95 -5.45
N ALA A 294 -6.52 -2.07 -5.14
CA ALA A 294 -6.48 -1.25 -3.93
C ALA A 294 -7.88 -1.04 -3.34
N ALA A 295 -7.93 -0.84 -2.02
CA ALA A 295 -9.13 -0.58 -1.24
C ALA A 295 -8.91 0.62 -0.30
N TYR A 296 -9.77 1.64 -0.41
CA TYR A 296 -9.65 2.87 0.36
C TYR A 296 -10.94 3.18 1.11
N TYR A 297 -10.91 3.08 2.43
CA TYR A 297 -11.99 3.57 3.28
C TYR A 297 -11.91 5.10 3.43
N SER A 298 -13.06 5.76 3.35
CA SER A 298 -13.22 7.16 3.81
C SER A 298 -12.77 7.31 5.27
N PRO A 299 -12.28 8.49 5.72
CA PRO A 299 -11.78 8.68 7.08
C PRO A 299 -12.79 8.35 8.20
N GLN A 300 -14.08 8.53 7.93
CA GLN A 300 -15.20 8.20 8.83
C GLN A 300 -15.69 6.75 8.66
N GLY A 301 -15.32 6.07 7.56
CA GLY A 301 -15.58 4.64 7.33
C GLY A 301 -16.92 4.28 6.69
N HIS A 302 -17.70 5.27 6.25
CA HIS A 302 -19.03 5.09 5.65
C HIS A 302 -19.00 4.80 4.15
N ILE A 303 -17.91 5.16 3.46
CA ILE A 303 -17.67 4.88 2.04
C ILE A 303 -16.40 4.05 1.88
N LEU A 304 -16.43 3.07 0.97
CA LEU A 304 -15.29 2.26 0.52
C LEU A 304 -15.13 2.44 -0.99
N ILE A 305 -13.91 2.74 -1.44
CA ILE A 305 -13.54 2.81 -2.86
C ILE A 305 -12.62 1.64 -3.18
N LEU A 306 -13.04 0.79 -4.12
CA LEU A 306 -12.21 -0.24 -4.71
C LEU A 306 -11.67 0.28 -6.04
N ALA A 307 -10.35 0.32 -6.18
CA ALA A 307 -9.71 0.94 -7.33
C ALA A 307 -8.70 0.03 -8.01
N GLY A 308 -8.50 0.25 -9.31
CA GLY A 308 -7.47 -0.39 -10.12
C GLY A 308 -6.52 0.64 -10.73
N PHE A 309 -5.39 0.89 -10.06
CA PHE A 309 -4.41 1.91 -10.47
C PHE A 309 -3.12 1.33 -11.06
N GLY A 310 -2.33 2.19 -11.72
CA GLY A 310 -1.06 1.81 -12.36
C GLY A 310 -1.27 0.99 -13.64
N ASN A 311 -1.04 -0.32 -13.58
CA ASN A 311 -1.16 -1.20 -14.76
C ASN A 311 -2.62 -1.49 -15.17
N LEU A 312 -3.59 -1.00 -14.40
CA LEU A 312 -5.02 -1.16 -14.63
C LEU A 312 -5.61 0.14 -15.19
N GLN A 313 -6.82 0.06 -15.74
CA GLN A 313 -7.45 1.16 -16.47
C GLN A 313 -7.96 2.33 -15.60
N GLY A 314 -7.66 2.35 -14.30
CA GLY A 314 -8.11 3.42 -13.40
C GLY A 314 -9.57 3.31 -12.99
N GLN A 315 -10.19 2.13 -13.07
CA GLN A 315 -11.58 1.97 -12.64
C GLN A 315 -11.69 2.12 -11.12
N MET A 316 -12.65 2.92 -10.67
CA MET A 316 -13.00 3.10 -9.28
C MET A 316 -14.45 2.69 -9.06
N GLU A 317 -14.70 1.88 -8.03
CA GLU A 317 -16.03 1.48 -7.60
C GLU A 317 -16.28 2.05 -6.22
N VAL A 318 -17.27 2.93 -6.10
CA VAL A 318 -17.61 3.60 -4.84
C VAL A 318 -18.78 2.89 -4.20
N TRP A 319 -18.64 2.48 -2.95
CA TRP A 319 -19.61 1.68 -2.21
C TRP A 319 -20.02 2.35 -0.91
N ASP A 320 -21.33 2.41 -0.66
CA ASP A 320 -21.90 2.68 0.67
C ASP A 320 -21.66 1.44 1.54
N VAL A 321 -20.84 1.55 2.58
CA VAL A 321 -20.44 0.40 3.43
C VAL A 321 -21.61 -0.11 4.26
N LYS A 322 -22.53 0.77 4.69
CA LYS A 322 -23.67 0.38 5.55
C LYS A 322 -24.70 -0.42 4.77
N LYS A 323 -24.90 -0.08 3.50
CA LYS A 323 -25.92 -0.72 2.64
C LYS A 323 -25.34 -1.70 1.62
N TYR A 324 -24.01 -1.76 1.51
CA TYR A 324 -23.29 -2.41 0.42
C TYR A 324 -23.90 -2.10 -0.96
N LYS A 325 -24.26 -0.83 -1.17
CA LYS A 325 -24.85 -0.35 -2.41
C LYS A 325 -23.80 0.45 -3.18
N GLN A 326 -23.62 0.13 -4.45
CA GLN A 326 -22.73 0.90 -5.31
C GLN A 326 -23.30 2.31 -5.53
N VAL A 327 -22.49 3.33 -5.28
CA VAL A 327 -22.83 4.75 -5.39
C VAL A 327 -22.53 5.26 -6.79
N SER A 328 -21.33 4.97 -7.32
CA SER A 328 -20.88 5.42 -8.64
C SER A 328 -19.75 4.53 -9.18
N LYS A 329 -19.42 4.68 -10.47
CA LYS A 329 -18.30 3.96 -11.11
C LYS A 329 -17.39 4.88 -11.94
N PRO A 330 -16.73 5.87 -11.32
CA PRO A 330 -15.84 6.78 -12.03
C PRO A 330 -14.59 6.08 -12.57
N GLN A 331 -13.96 6.70 -13.57
CA GLN A 331 -12.71 6.22 -14.15
C GLN A 331 -11.65 7.32 -14.08
N ALA A 332 -10.54 7.03 -13.41
CA ALA A 332 -9.35 7.87 -13.29
C ALA A 332 -8.18 7.20 -14.02
N PRO A 333 -8.12 7.31 -15.37
CA PRO A 333 -7.09 6.67 -16.16
C PRO A 333 -5.70 7.18 -15.75
N ASP A 334 -4.70 6.30 -15.87
CA ASP A 334 -3.28 6.57 -15.58
C ASP A 334 -2.95 6.95 -14.13
N ALA A 335 -3.95 7.03 -13.25
CA ALA A 335 -3.74 7.37 -11.85
C ALA A 335 -2.85 6.33 -11.17
N THR A 336 -1.89 6.82 -10.39
CA THR A 336 -0.92 6.01 -9.63
C THR A 336 -0.94 6.32 -8.13
N HIS A 337 -1.56 7.43 -7.75
CA HIS A 337 -1.74 7.88 -6.40
C HIS A 337 -3.22 8.19 -6.14
N PHE A 338 -3.67 7.89 -4.92
CA PHE A 338 -5.02 8.17 -4.43
C PHE A 338 -4.93 8.58 -2.96
N SER A 339 -5.69 9.61 -2.58
CA SER A 339 -5.84 9.99 -1.18
C SER A 339 -7.22 10.58 -0.89
N TRP A 340 -7.77 10.23 0.27
CA TRP A 340 -9.03 10.80 0.77
C TRP A 340 -8.78 12.17 1.37
N CYS A 341 -9.66 13.12 1.04
CA CYS A 341 -9.79 14.33 1.84
C CYS A 341 -10.29 13.95 3.25
N PRO A 342 -9.76 14.57 4.32
CA PRO A 342 -10.22 14.35 5.69
C PRO A 342 -11.72 14.54 5.92
N ASP A 343 -12.40 15.30 5.06
CA ASP A 343 -13.85 15.51 5.11
C ASP A 343 -14.69 14.26 4.77
N GLY A 344 -14.08 13.26 4.12
CA GLY A 344 -14.75 12.04 3.67
C GLY A 344 -15.71 12.19 2.50
N GLU A 345 -15.79 13.35 1.86
CA GLU A 345 -16.59 13.57 0.66
C GLU A 345 -15.73 13.71 -0.61
N HIS A 346 -14.49 14.18 -0.47
CA HIS A 346 -13.60 14.41 -1.60
C HIS A 346 -12.43 13.44 -1.65
N VAL A 347 -11.96 13.15 -2.86
CA VAL A 347 -10.77 12.33 -3.11
C VAL A 347 -9.89 13.00 -4.13
N VAL A 348 -8.58 12.78 -4.04
CA VAL A 348 -7.62 13.19 -5.07
C VAL A 348 -7.05 11.95 -5.73
N THR A 349 -6.96 11.98 -7.06
CA THR A 349 -6.18 11.02 -7.84
C THR A 349 -5.07 11.76 -8.56
N ALA A 350 -3.85 11.23 -8.54
CA ALA A 350 -2.72 11.85 -9.21
C ALA A 350 -1.88 10.86 -10.00
N THR A 351 -1.19 11.39 -10.99
CA THR A 351 -0.17 10.72 -11.78
C THR A 351 1.14 11.45 -11.55
N CYS A 352 2.00 10.85 -10.73
CA CYS A 352 3.24 11.48 -10.27
C CYS A 352 4.48 10.88 -10.97
N SER A 353 5.44 11.74 -11.28
CA SER A 353 6.79 11.38 -11.72
C SER A 353 7.63 10.94 -10.51
N PRO A 354 8.60 10.02 -10.71
CA PRO A 354 9.02 9.43 -11.98
C PRO A 354 8.23 8.17 -12.37
N ARG A 355 7.24 7.75 -11.56
CA ARG A 355 6.55 6.46 -11.74
C ARG A 355 5.82 6.37 -13.08
N LEU A 356 5.11 7.43 -13.46
CA LEU A 356 4.50 7.56 -14.78
C LEU A 356 4.61 9.01 -15.25
N ARG A 357 5.18 9.21 -16.44
CA ARG A 357 5.39 10.55 -17.03
C ARG A 357 4.27 10.97 -17.99
N VAL A 358 3.44 10.02 -18.42
CA VAL A 358 2.28 10.29 -19.28
C VAL A 358 1.11 10.74 -18.39
N SER A 359 0.31 11.71 -18.84
CA SER A 359 -0.86 12.23 -18.12
C SER A 359 -0.52 12.77 -16.71
N ASN A 360 0.65 13.37 -16.54
CA ASN A 360 1.14 13.86 -15.27
C ASN A 360 0.26 15.03 -14.76
N GLY A 361 -0.22 14.96 -13.52
CA GLY A 361 -1.23 15.88 -13.00
C GLY A 361 -2.11 15.25 -11.92
N TYR A 362 -3.11 16.00 -11.44
CA TYR A 362 -4.06 15.53 -10.43
C TYR A 362 -5.50 15.97 -10.72
N LYS A 363 -6.44 15.22 -10.15
CA LYS A 363 -7.89 15.50 -10.22
C LYS A 363 -8.50 15.35 -8.84
N ILE A 364 -9.36 16.29 -8.48
CA ILE A 364 -10.18 16.24 -7.25
C ILE A 364 -11.59 15.82 -7.66
N TRP A 365 -12.13 14.84 -6.95
CA TRP A 365 -13.42 14.25 -7.22
C TRP A 365 -14.30 14.34 -5.98
N HIS A 366 -15.60 14.45 -6.19
CA HIS A 366 -16.57 14.04 -5.18
C HIS A 366 -16.79 12.53 -5.28
N TYR A 367 -17.01 11.84 -4.17
CA TYR A 367 -17.18 10.38 -4.16
C TYR A 367 -18.32 9.88 -5.07
N THR A 368 -19.28 10.74 -5.44
CA THR A 368 -20.35 10.39 -6.40
C THR A 368 -19.86 10.30 -7.86
N GLY A 369 -18.57 10.50 -8.12
CA GLY A 369 -17.95 10.38 -9.44
C GLY A 369 -17.81 11.68 -10.24
N SER A 370 -18.24 12.82 -9.69
CA SER A 370 -18.08 14.13 -10.33
C SER A 370 -16.66 14.65 -10.16
N VAL A 371 -16.04 15.13 -11.25
CA VAL A 371 -14.72 15.79 -11.20
C VAL A 371 -14.95 17.24 -10.77
N LEU A 372 -14.41 17.69 -9.65
CA LEU A 372 -14.55 19.07 -9.20
C LEU A 372 -13.40 19.96 -9.67
N HIS A 373 -12.20 19.39 -9.79
CA HIS A 373 -11.02 20.10 -10.21
C HIS A 373 -10.07 19.18 -11.00
N ARG A 374 -9.36 19.75 -11.96
CA ARG A 374 -8.34 19.07 -12.75
C ARG A 374 -7.18 20.02 -12.97
N TRP A 375 -5.98 19.52 -12.74
CA TRP A 375 -4.75 20.20 -13.06
C TRP A 375 -3.82 19.23 -13.78
N ASP A 376 -3.47 19.58 -15.02
CA ASP A 376 -2.52 18.83 -15.84
C ASP A 376 -1.20 19.60 -15.89
N VAL A 377 -0.08 18.88 -15.80
CA VAL A 377 1.26 19.48 -15.82
C VAL A 377 1.66 19.85 -17.24
N GLU A 378 2.25 21.03 -17.41
CA GLU A 378 2.77 21.50 -18.69
C GLU A 378 3.97 20.69 -19.18
N ALA A 379 4.21 20.68 -20.49
CA ALA A 379 5.32 19.95 -21.08
C ALA A 379 6.66 20.48 -20.58
N GLY A 380 7.42 19.64 -19.87
CA GLY A 380 8.74 19.99 -19.31
C GLY A 380 8.76 20.13 -17.79
N SER A 381 7.60 20.24 -17.16
CA SER A 381 7.44 20.20 -15.69
C SER A 381 7.05 18.80 -15.22
N GLU A 382 7.24 18.52 -13.94
CA GLU A 382 6.88 17.24 -13.33
C GLU A 382 6.15 17.46 -12.00
N LEU A 383 5.02 16.79 -11.79
CA LEU A 383 4.38 16.62 -10.48
C LEU A 383 5.04 15.44 -9.78
N TRP A 384 5.51 15.65 -8.56
CA TRP A 384 6.16 14.61 -7.76
C TRP A 384 5.24 14.09 -6.66
N GLU A 385 4.40 14.94 -6.08
CA GLU A 385 3.62 14.56 -4.90
C GLU A 385 2.38 15.44 -4.71
N VAL A 386 1.33 14.83 -4.17
CA VAL A 386 0.09 15.49 -3.78
C VAL A 386 -0.33 14.93 -2.43
N CYS A 387 -0.65 15.78 -1.47
CA CYS A 387 -1.02 15.37 -0.11
C CYS A 387 -2.09 16.28 0.47
N TRP A 388 -3.15 15.71 1.05
CA TRP A 388 -4.11 16.48 1.85
C TRP A 388 -3.48 16.85 3.19
N GLN A 389 -3.79 18.04 3.70
CA GLN A 389 -3.48 18.40 5.08
C GLN A 389 -4.12 17.34 6.00
N PRO A 390 -3.33 16.68 6.86
CA PRO A 390 -3.88 15.72 7.80
C PRO A 390 -4.70 16.45 8.87
N PHE A 391 -5.72 15.80 9.42
CA PHE A 391 -6.47 16.29 10.57
C PHE A 391 -6.62 15.19 11.60
N LEU A 392 -6.74 15.60 12.85
CA LEU A 392 -7.09 14.67 13.92
C LEU A 392 -8.42 13.98 13.65
N SER A 393 -8.47 12.75 14.12
CA SER A 393 -9.64 11.91 14.18
C SER A 393 -10.85 12.63 14.79
N GLY A 394 -11.98 12.68 14.08
CA GLY A 394 -13.25 13.20 14.61
C GLY A 394 -13.51 14.69 14.39
N ILE A 395 -12.59 15.43 13.77
CA ILE A 395 -12.81 16.84 13.39
C ILE A 395 -13.96 16.98 12.38
N PHE A 396 -14.05 16.05 11.43
CA PHE A 396 -15.10 16.02 10.41
C PHE A 396 -16.16 14.96 10.75
N PRO A 397 -17.44 15.33 10.85
CA PRO A 397 -18.51 14.39 11.16
C PRO A 397 -18.81 13.49 9.96
N GLU A 398 -19.34 12.29 10.23
CA GLU A 398 -19.91 11.43 9.20
C GLU A 398 -21.12 12.12 8.54
N ARG A 399 -21.16 12.16 7.20
CA ARG A 399 -22.27 12.70 6.42
C ARG A 399 -23.08 11.58 5.80
N ALA A 400 -24.36 11.85 5.51
CA ALA A 400 -25.20 10.89 4.80
C ALA A 400 -24.71 10.68 3.37
N VAL A 401 -24.62 9.42 2.94
CA VAL A 401 -24.21 9.05 1.58
C VAL A 401 -25.25 9.53 0.56
N LYS A 402 -24.81 10.33 -0.40
CA LYS A 402 -25.57 10.82 -1.55
C LYS A 402 -25.38 9.87 -2.73
N TYR A 403 -26.44 9.67 -3.50
CA TYR A 403 -26.43 8.81 -4.68
C TYR A 403 -26.60 9.60 -5.99
N GLN A 404 -26.88 10.90 -5.88
CA GLN A 404 -26.95 11.80 -7.02
C GLN A 404 -25.58 12.42 -7.23
N ALA A 405 -25.14 12.50 -8.48
CA ALA A 405 -23.89 13.13 -8.84
C ALA A 405 -23.88 14.59 -8.40
N ALA A 406 -22.81 15.01 -7.73
CA ALA A 406 -22.59 16.42 -7.40
C ALA A 406 -22.50 17.26 -8.68
N LEU A 407 -23.01 18.49 -8.63
CA LEU A 407 -22.90 19.43 -9.74
C LEU A 407 -21.43 19.72 -10.04
N SER A 408 -21.06 19.63 -11.32
CA SER A 408 -19.71 19.92 -11.80
C SER A 408 -19.77 20.46 -13.22
N GLU A 409 -18.96 21.49 -13.49
CA GLU A 409 -18.73 22.04 -14.82
C GLU A 409 -17.83 21.14 -15.68
N LEU A 410 -17.03 20.28 -15.05
CA LEU A 410 -16.13 19.32 -15.72
C LEU A 410 -16.79 17.96 -15.99
N GLY A 411 -18.01 17.76 -15.50
CA GLY A 411 -18.83 16.56 -15.72
C GLY A 411 -18.37 15.31 -14.95
N THR A 412 -18.89 14.16 -15.37
CA THR A 412 -18.59 12.83 -14.82
C THR A 412 -17.78 12.01 -15.81
N THR A 413 -16.80 11.24 -15.36
CA THR A 413 -16.00 10.35 -16.24
C THR A 413 -16.55 8.93 -16.36
N GLU A 414 -17.82 8.71 -15.99
CA GLU A 414 -18.44 7.39 -16.15
C GLU A 414 -18.39 6.97 -17.62
N ALA A 415 -17.84 5.79 -17.87
CA ALA A 415 -17.68 5.28 -19.23
C ALA A 415 -19.07 5.04 -19.85
N PRO A 416 -19.39 5.62 -21.03
CA PRO A 416 -20.62 5.29 -21.72
C PRO A 416 -20.63 3.79 -22.07
N PRO A 417 -21.80 3.12 -22.04
CA PRO A 417 -21.87 1.70 -22.34
C PRO A 417 -21.37 1.43 -23.76
N LYS A 418 -20.17 0.84 -23.88
CA LYS A 418 -19.61 0.45 -25.17
C LYS A 418 -20.47 -0.68 -25.75
N GLN A 419 -21.15 -0.42 -26.86
CA GLN A 419 -21.79 -1.48 -27.64
C GLN A 419 -20.70 -2.42 -28.15
N ALA A 420 -20.84 -3.72 -27.87
CA ALA A 420 -19.91 -4.74 -28.35
C ALA A 420 -19.85 -4.67 -29.89
N TYR A 421 -18.65 -4.51 -30.45
CA TYR A 421 -18.45 -4.45 -31.91
C TYR A 421 -18.99 -5.73 -32.54
N ARG A 422 -20.01 -5.59 -33.40
CA ARG A 422 -20.53 -6.68 -34.21
C ARG A 422 -19.91 -6.66 -35.60
N PRO A 423 -19.19 -7.73 -36.00
CA PRO A 423 -18.74 -7.88 -37.36
C PRO A 423 -19.92 -7.73 -38.33
N PRO A 424 -19.73 -7.09 -39.50
CA PRO A 424 -20.80 -6.89 -40.49
C PRO A 424 -21.60 -8.15 -40.84
N ALA A 425 -20.93 -9.31 -40.89
CA ALA A 425 -21.54 -10.61 -41.20
C ALA A 425 -22.51 -11.15 -40.14
N LEU A 426 -22.47 -10.63 -38.91
CA LEU A 426 -23.27 -11.12 -37.75
C LEU A 426 -24.34 -10.12 -37.29
N ARG A 427 -24.61 -9.06 -38.07
CA ARG A 427 -25.65 -8.07 -37.74
C ARG A 427 -27.07 -8.61 -37.89
N HIS A 428 -27.28 -9.60 -38.78
CA HIS A 428 -28.60 -10.15 -39.08
C HIS A 428 -29.00 -11.35 -38.21
N LEU A 429 -28.11 -11.81 -37.32
CA LEU A 429 -28.38 -12.92 -36.40
C LEU A 429 -28.74 -12.39 -35.00
N PRO A 430 -29.66 -13.08 -34.28
CA PRO A 430 -29.99 -12.73 -32.91
C PRO A 430 -28.75 -12.75 -32.01
N ALA A 431 -28.75 -11.90 -30.98
CA ALA A 431 -27.62 -11.73 -30.07
C ALA A 431 -27.30 -13.03 -29.30
N THR A 432 -26.34 -13.81 -29.76
CA THR A 432 -25.71 -14.81 -28.90
C THR A 432 -24.70 -14.08 -28.01
N PRO A 433 -24.76 -14.21 -26.66
CA PRO A 433 -23.80 -13.56 -25.77
C PRO A 433 -22.39 -13.99 -26.17
N SER A 434 -21.50 -13.03 -26.47
CA SER A 434 -20.08 -13.35 -26.60
C SER A 434 -19.63 -13.91 -25.25
N ALA A 435 -19.06 -15.11 -25.27
CA ALA A 435 -18.42 -15.67 -24.08
C ALA A 435 -17.35 -14.67 -23.63
N LYS A 436 -17.58 -13.99 -22.51
CA LYS A 436 -16.53 -13.18 -21.89
C LYS A 436 -15.36 -14.11 -21.59
N LEU A 437 -14.16 -13.72 -22.02
CA LEU A 437 -12.94 -14.50 -21.79
C LEU A 437 -12.66 -14.71 -20.28
N HIS A 438 -13.22 -13.83 -19.44
CA HIS A 438 -13.20 -13.93 -17.99
C HIS A 438 -14.63 -13.99 -17.44
N GLU A 439 -14.89 -14.98 -16.60
CA GLU A 439 -16.13 -15.05 -15.80
C GLU A 439 -16.02 -14.01 -14.67
N ASP A 440 -16.50 -12.79 -14.93
CA ASP A 440 -16.64 -11.78 -13.89
C ASP A 440 -17.76 -12.20 -12.92
N GLU A 441 -17.41 -12.56 -11.70
CA GLU A 441 -18.38 -12.83 -10.63
C GLU A 441 -19.00 -11.51 -10.17
N PRO A 442 -20.34 -11.33 -10.21
CA PRO A 442 -20.95 -10.11 -9.75
C PRO A 442 -20.88 -9.99 -8.23
N PRO A 443 -21.01 -8.76 -7.70
CA PRO A 443 -21.19 -8.51 -6.27
C PRO A 443 -22.31 -9.35 -5.68
N GLN A 444 -22.17 -9.75 -4.41
CA GLN A 444 -23.10 -10.68 -3.74
C GLN A 444 -24.57 -10.22 -3.80
N ASN A 445 -24.83 -8.92 -3.67
CA ASN A 445 -26.17 -8.34 -3.77
C ASN A 445 -26.77 -8.36 -5.19
N MET A 446 -25.93 -8.51 -6.22
CA MET A 446 -26.32 -8.57 -7.64
C MET A 446 -26.35 -10.01 -8.17
N ARG A 447 -26.01 -11.02 -7.34
CA ARG A 447 -26.11 -12.43 -7.71
C ARG A 447 -27.58 -12.85 -7.74
N PRO A 448 -28.08 -13.43 -8.85
CA PRO A 448 -29.46 -13.90 -8.91
C PRO A 448 -29.66 -15.13 -8.00
N GLY A 449 -30.34 -14.93 -6.87
CA GLY A 449 -30.90 -16.00 -6.01
C GLY A 449 -29.97 -16.49 -4.91
N GLY A 450 -30.44 -16.41 -3.66
CA GLY A 450 -29.69 -16.73 -2.44
C GLY A 450 -29.02 -18.10 -2.44
N GLU A 451 -27.91 -18.17 -1.71
CA GLU A 451 -27.13 -19.38 -1.48
C GLU A 451 -28.03 -20.53 -0.99
N LYS A 452 -28.49 -21.38 -1.91
CA LYS A 452 -28.70 -22.77 -1.56
C LYS A 452 -27.32 -23.34 -1.31
N VAL A 453 -26.98 -23.49 -0.03
CA VAL A 453 -25.86 -24.32 0.42
C VAL A 453 -25.95 -25.65 -0.33
N LEU A 454 -25.10 -25.82 -1.34
CA LEU A 454 -25.04 -27.06 -2.10
C LEU A 454 -24.61 -28.15 -1.12
N SER A 455 -25.48 -29.13 -0.92
CA SER A 455 -25.24 -30.22 0.02
C SER A 455 -23.91 -30.93 -0.26
N LYS A 456 -23.25 -31.47 0.78
CA LYS A 456 -21.95 -32.18 0.68
C LYS A 456 -21.91 -33.27 -0.41
N SER A 457 -23.06 -33.84 -0.77
CA SER A 457 -23.19 -34.81 -1.86
C SER A 457 -23.09 -34.18 -3.26
N ALA A 458 -23.56 -32.94 -3.44
CA ALA A 458 -23.46 -32.20 -4.71
C ALA A 458 -22.01 -31.82 -5.03
N LEU A 459 -21.24 -31.33 -4.05
CA LEU A 459 -19.80 -31.04 -4.22
C LEU A 459 -18.98 -32.30 -4.54
N LYS A 460 -19.33 -33.44 -3.93
CA LYS A 460 -18.65 -34.72 -4.20
C LYS A 460 -18.93 -35.23 -5.62
N ASN A 461 -20.15 -35.04 -6.11
CA ASN A 461 -20.52 -35.41 -7.48
C ASN A 461 -19.94 -34.47 -8.54
N GLN A 462 -19.76 -33.18 -8.22
CA GLN A 462 -19.10 -32.22 -9.09
C GLN A 462 -17.60 -32.55 -9.23
N LYS A 463 -16.89 -32.76 -8.12
CA LYS A 463 -15.48 -33.21 -8.15
C LYS A 463 -15.30 -34.55 -8.87
N LYS A 464 -16.25 -35.48 -8.72
CA LYS A 464 -16.22 -36.77 -9.44
C LYS A 464 -16.46 -36.61 -10.94
N ARG A 465 -17.29 -35.66 -11.37
CA ARG A 465 -17.51 -35.34 -12.80
C ARG A 465 -16.31 -34.64 -13.42
N GLU A 466 -15.66 -33.72 -12.70
CA GLU A 466 -14.46 -33.02 -13.15
C GLU A 466 -13.27 -33.98 -13.28
N ALA A 467 -13.03 -34.84 -12.29
CA ALA A 467 -12.00 -35.88 -12.36
C ALA A 467 -12.24 -36.87 -13.52
N LYS A 468 -13.49 -37.24 -13.79
CA LYS A 468 -13.84 -38.13 -14.92
C LYS A 468 -13.71 -37.43 -16.28
N LYS A 469 -13.75 -36.09 -16.32
CA LYS A 469 -13.56 -35.28 -17.53
C LYS A 469 -12.07 -35.09 -17.83
N ALA A 470 -11.25 -34.88 -16.79
CA ALA A 470 -9.78 -34.86 -16.89
C ALA A 470 -9.22 -36.22 -17.36
N ALA A 471 -9.68 -37.33 -16.77
CA ALA A 471 -9.24 -38.68 -17.16
C ALA A 471 -9.64 -39.06 -18.61
N LYS A 472 -10.67 -38.41 -19.18
CA LYS A 472 -11.07 -38.63 -20.58
C LYS A 472 -10.26 -37.80 -21.58
N GLN A 473 -9.56 -36.76 -21.12
CA GLN A 473 -8.68 -35.96 -21.97
C GLN A 473 -7.27 -36.55 -22.09
N GLU A 474 -6.83 -37.37 -21.12
CA GLU A 474 -5.56 -38.10 -21.19
C GLU A 474 -5.62 -39.42 -22.00
N ALA A 475 -6.81 -39.87 -22.42
CA ALA A 475 -7.01 -41.16 -23.09
C ALA A 475 -7.30 -41.05 -24.60
N LYS A 476 -6.60 -40.18 -25.33
CA LYS A 476 -6.60 -40.16 -26.80
C LYS A 476 -5.22 -40.52 -27.33
N PRO A 477 -5.04 -41.61 -28.12
CA PRO A 477 -3.77 -41.92 -28.77
C PRO A 477 -3.53 -41.02 -30.00
N GLU A 478 -2.28 -40.60 -30.20
CA GLU A 478 -1.80 -39.88 -31.38
C GLU A 478 -1.89 -40.76 -32.65
N PRO A 479 -2.16 -40.19 -33.85
CA PRO A 479 -1.96 -40.88 -35.11
C PRO A 479 -0.51 -40.75 -35.62
N LEU A 480 -0.01 -41.86 -36.15
CA LEU A 480 1.30 -42.07 -36.80
C LEU A 480 1.51 -41.17 -38.03
N CYS A 481 2.77 -40.79 -38.29
CA CYS A 481 3.21 -40.08 -39.49
C CYS A 481 4.36 -40.86 -40.16
N ASP A 482 4.23 -41.13 -41.46
CA ASP A 482 5.27 -41.70 -42.35
C ASP A 482 6.13 -40.59 -43.02
N PRO A 483 7.29 -40.91 -43.66
CA PRO A 483 8.46 -40.00 -43.70
C PRO A 483 8.82 -39.29 -45.03
N ALA A 484 9.66 -38.23 -44.87
CA ALA A 484 10.63 -37.57 -45.79
C ALA A 484 10.11 -36.68 -46.96
N PRO A 485 10.87 -35.67 -47.51
CA PRO A 485 12.35 -35.53 -47.53
C PRO A 485 12.98 -34.12 -47.29
N ILE A 486 14.32 -34.15 -47.36
CA ILE A 486 15.43 -33.21 -47.15
C ILE A 486 15.36 -31.86 -47.91
N SER A 487 15.82 -30.76 -47.28
CA SER A 487 16.56 -29.68 -47.97
C SER A 487 17.53 -28.92 -47.04
N ASN A 488 18.66 -28.50 -47.64
CA ASN A 488 19.94 -28.10 -47.07
C ASN A 488 20.06 -26.68 -46.44
N ASN A 489 21.12 -26.57 -45.61
CA ASN A 489 22.01 -25.42 -45.34
C ASN A 489 21.54 -24.24 -44.47
N ARG A 490 22.25 -23.99 -43.35
CA ARG A 490 23.49 -23.19 -43.31
C ARG A 490 24.14 -23.23 -41.91
N LEU A 491 25.47 -23.41 -41.90
CA LEU A 491 26.37 -23.50 -40.75
C LEU A 491 26.61 -22.14 -40.06
N GLU A 492 26.68 -22.15 -38.72
CA GLU A 492 27.60 -21.31 -37.96
C GLU A 492 28.43 -22.20 -37.01
N THR A 493 29.73 -21.99 -37.08
CA THR A 493 30.82 -22.77 -36.49
C THR A 493 30.91 -22.57 -34.99
N SER A 494 30.79 -23.68 -34.25
CA SER A 494 31.08 -23.79 -32.82
C SER A 494 32.59 -23.99 -32.63
N SER A 495 33.26 -23.09 -31.91
CA SER A 495 34.54 -23.41 -31.28
C SER A 495 34.24 -24.20 -30.00
N GLY A 496 34.44 -25.51 -30.04
CA GLY A 496 34.18 -26.40 -28.91
C GLY A 496 35.12 -26.11 -27.74
N ASP A 497 34.65 -25.33 -26.76
CA ASP A 497 35.10 -25.37 -25.37
C ASP A 497 34.02 -24.77 -24.43
N PRO A 498 33.34 -25.58 -23.59
CA PRO A 498 32.22 -25.14 -22.75
C PRO A 498 32.60 -24.16 -21.61
N GLU A 499 33.89 -23.97 -21.30
CA GLU A 499 34.33 -23.00 -20.29
C GLU A 499 34.52 -21.57 -20.85
N ALA A 500 34.87 -21.44 -22.13
CA ALA A 500 35.03 -20.14 -22.79
C ALA A 500 33.67 -19.45 -23.02
N ASP A 501 32.64 -20.21 -23.40
CA ASP A 501 31.28 -19.70 -23.62
C ASP A 501 30.58 -19.24 -22.33
N LYS A 502 30.93 -19.83 -21.18
CA LYS A 502 30.47 -19.35 -19.86
C LYS A 502 31.11 -18.02 -19.46
N LYS A 503 32.38 -17.79 -19.80
CA LYS A 503 33.06 -16.52 -19.52
C LYS A 503 32.54 -15.38 -20.39
N ILE A 504 32.24 -15.63 -21.66
CA ILE A 504 31.67 -14.63 -22.58
C ILE A 504 30.22 -14.27 -22.20
N LYS A 505 29.42 -15.25 -21.74
CA LYS A 505 28.07 -14.99 -21.19
C LYS A 505 28.11 -14.19 -19.87
N ASN A 506 29.09 -14.43 -19.00
CA ASN A 506 29.21 -13.69 -17.74
C ASN A 506 29.74 -12.27 -17.92
N LEU A 507 30.64 -12.02 -18.89
CA LEU A 507 31.10 -10.67 -19.22
C LEU A 507 29.96 -9.78 -19.78
N LYS A 508 29.12 -10.32 -20.68
CA LYS A 508 27.91 -9.61 -21.16
C LYS A 508 26.86 -9.37 -20.07
N LYS A 509 26.83 -10.20 -19.02
CA LYS A 509 25.95 -10.01 -17.85
C LYS A 509 26.47 -8.90 -16.93
N VAL A 510 27.78 -8.73 -16.79
CA VAL A 510 28.40 -7.67 -15.97
C VAL A 510 28.34 -6.29 -16.65
N GLU A 511 28.42 -6.21 -17.98
CA GLU A 511 28.23 -4.94 -18.71
C GLU A 511 26.77 -4.44 -18.68
N ASN A 512 25.78 -5.33 -18.80
CA ASN A 512 24.36 -4.95 -18.68
C ASN A 512 23.91 -4.61 -17.25
N THR A 513 24.75 -4.85 -16.23
CA THR A 513 24.44 -4.51 -14.82
C THR A 513 25.12 -3.20 -14.38
N ARG A 514 25.96 -2.58 -15.24
CA ARG A 514 26.70 -1.33 -14.91
C ARG A 514 26.09 -0.04 -15.46
N THR A 515 24.92 -0.09 -16.10
CA THR A 515 24.23 1.08 -16.67
C THR A 515 22.90 1.44 -16.00
N LEU A 516 22.73 1.08 -14.72
CA LEU A 516 21.65 1.60 -13.87
C LEU A 516 22.22 2.21 -12.58
N THR A 517 23.21 3.10 -12.71
CA THR A 517 23.44 4.12 -11.69
C THR A 517 22.59 5.33 -12.05
N CYS A 518 21.33 5.32 -11.61
CA CYS A 518 20.53 6.52 -11.54
C CYS A 518 21.20 7.42 -10.50
N THR A 519 21.74 8.54 -10.95
CA THR A 519 22.22 9.60 -10.08
C THR A 519 21.02 10.10 -9.27
N HIS A 520 20.98 9.75 -7.98
CA HIS A 520 20.07 10.37 -7.03
C HIS A 520 20.37 11.88 -7.03
N LYS A 521 19.51 12.66 -7.68
CA LYS A 521 19.39 14.08 -7.34
C LYS A 521 18.93 14.17 -5.89
N PRO A 522 19.42 15.14 -5.10
CA PRO A 522 18.96 15.34 -3.74
C PRO A 522 17.43 15.48 -3.75
N GLN A 523 16.74 14.55 -3.08
CA GLN A 523 15.31 14.66 -2.87
C GLN A 523 15.10 15.70 -1.78
N GLU A 524 14.53 16.84 -2.15
CA GLU A 524 13.93 17.76 -1.19
C GLU A 524 12.68 17.06 -0.65
N CYS A 525 12.76 16.59 0.60
CA CYS A 525 11.62 16.01 1.30
C CYS A 525 10.72 17.12 1.83
N CYS A 526 9.40 16.91 1.75
CA CYS A 526 8.41 17.78 2.38
C CYS A 526 7.52 16.88 3.23
N ALA A 527 7.27 17.28 4.48
CA ALA A 527 6.26 16.66 5.32
C ALA A 527 5.33 17.77 5.81
N VAL A 528 4.04 17.47 5.81
CA VAL A 528 2.97 18.42 6.13
C VAL A 528 2.31 17.94 7.42
N ILE A 529 2.26 18.82 8.42
CA ILE A 529 1.53 18.60 9.68
C ILE A 529 0.23 19.42 9.68
N GLY A 530 -0.76 18.86 10.38
CA GLY A 530 -2.14 19.36 10.45
C GLY A 530 -2.29 20.57 11.35
#